data_AF-A0A316VRE4-F1
#
_entry.id   AF-A0A316VRE4-F1
#
_cell.length_a   1.000
_cell.length_b   1.000
_cell.length_c   1.000
_cell.angle_alpha   90.00
_cell.angle_beta   90.00
_cell.angle_gamma   90.00
#
_symmetry.space_group_name_H-M   'P 1'
#
loop_
_entity.id
_entity.type
_entity.pdbx_description
1 polymer ?
#
loop_
_entity_poly.entity_id
_entity_poly.type
_entity_poly.pdbx_seq_one_letter_code
_entity_poly.pdbx_strand_id
1 'polypeptide(L)'
;MPRSCSTIGVAVWIALAVLSNLALGRVNLWKVRTDPPYMTFEEERGNWTVTCETVVGYKAFWSEYAYHANDKATYCLCGHYYTNVDYGQRVIDILQPKFPEWTFNRAPISAPLPKKGPRPGKA
;
A
#
# COMPACT_ATOMS: atom_id res chain seq x y z
N MET A 1 48.03 -28.48 -19.36
CA MET A 1 46.75 -28.53 -18.62
C MET A 1 47.03 -28.11 -17.19
N PRO A 2 46.56 -26.93 -16.77
CA PRO A 2 45.39 -26.85 -15.90
C PRO A 2 44.34 -25.87 -16.43
N ARG A 3 43.08 -26.16 -16.09
CA ARG A 3 41.87 -25.56 -16.64
C ARG A 3 41.55 -24.20 -16.00
N SER A 4 41.41 -23.22 -16.88
CA SER A 4 40.51 -22.06 -16.89
C SER A 4 39.86 -21.63 -15.55
N CYS A 5 40.20 -20.41 -15.17
CA CYS A 5 39.41 -19.54 -14.31
C CYS A 5 38.08 -19.24 -15.04
N SER A 6 36.94 -19.66 -14.46
CA SER A 6 35.62 -19.27 -14.94
C SER A 6 34.90 -18.52 -13.84
N THR A 7 35.11 -17.21 -13.84
CA THR A 7 34.36 -16.21 -13.09
C THR A 7 32.98 -16.03 -13.73
N ILE A 8 32.05 -16.96 -13.54
CA ILE A 8 30.65 -16.77 -13.98
C ILE A 8 29.75 -17.46 -12.98
N GLY A 9 28.97 -16.71 -12.19
CA GLY A 9 27.96 -17.38 -11.37
C GLY A 9 27.20 -16.58 -10.31
N VAL A 10 27.24 -15.24 -10.26
CA VAL A 10 26.32 -14.51 -9.36
C VAL A 10 25.87 -13.18 -9.99
N ALA A 11 25.22 -13.22 -11.15
CA ALA A 11 24.60 -12.03 -11.74
C ALA A 11 23.28 -12.31 -12.48
N VAL A 12 22.64 -13.47 -12.25
CA VAL A 12 21.42 -13.87 -12.98
C VAL A 12 20.33 -14.36 -12.02
N TRP A 13 20.10 -13.64 -10.93
CA TRP A 13 18.89 -13.82 -10.10
C TRP A 13 18.14 -12.51 -9.79
N ILE A 14 18.74 -11.35 -10.10
CA ILE A 14 18.08 -10.05 -9.91
C ILE A 14 17.19 -9.70 -11.12
N ALA A 15 17.43 -10.27 -12.30
CA ALA A 15 16.66 -9.96 -13.51
C ALA A 15 15.29 -10.67 -13.60
N LEU A 16 15.10 -11.83 -12.94
CA LEU A 16 13.82 -12.57 -13.03
C LEU A 16 12.73 -12.04 -12.08
N ALA A 17 13.12 -11.33 -11.01
CA ALA A 17 12.18 -10.68 -10.11
C ALA A 17 11.68 -9.33 -10.65
N VAL A 18 12.34 -8.76 -11.67
CA VAL A 18 11.97 -7.47 -12.27
C VAL A 18 10.94 -7.65 -13.39
N LEU A 19 11.00 -8.76 -14.14
CA LEU A 19 10.07 -9.03 -15.24
C LEU A 19 8.73 -9.63 -14.80
N SER A 20 8.66 -10.26 -13.63
CA SER A 20 7.40 -10.71 -13.02
C SER A 20 6.59 -9.57 -12.35
N ASN A 21 7.16 -8.37 -12.26
CA ASN A 21 6.52 -7.19 -11.66
C ASN A 21 5.62 -6.38 -12.59
N LEU A 22 5.55 -6.74 -13.88
CA LEU A 22 4.83 -5.96 -14.88
C LEU A 22 3.42 -6.48 -15.20
N ALA A 23 3.01 -7.65 -14.68
CA ALA A 23 1.77 -8.30 -15.09
C ALA A 23 0.66 -8.38 -14.02
N LEU A 24 0.93 -7.97 -12.79
CA LEU A 24 -0.06 -7.95 -11.70
C LEU A 24 0.05 -6.60 -11.00
N GLY A 25 -1.05 -5.82 -10.99
CA GLY A 25 -1.09 -4.52 -10.33
C GLY A 25 -0.48 -4.60 -8.93
N ARG A 26 0.40 -3.66 -8.58
CA ARG A 26 0.96 -3.56 -7.22
C ARG A 26 0.20 -2.49 -6.47
N VAL A 27 -0.46 -2.88 -5.38
CA VAL A 27 -1.06 -1.92 -4.44
C VAL A 27 0.03 -1.26 -3.62
N ASN A 28 -0.02 0.06 -3.52
CA ASN A 28 1.00 0.83 -2.82
C ASN A 28 0.62 1.01 -1.37
N LEU A 29 1.65 1.02 -0.52
CA LEU A 29 1.51 1.49 0.85
C LEU A 29 1.70 3.01 0.85
N TRP A 30 0.79 3.72 1.49
CA TRP A 30 0.80 5.17 1.65
C TRP A 30 1.13 5.50 3.09
N LYS A 31 2.16 6.31 3.29
CA LYS A 31 2.64 6.77 4.58
C LYS A 31 2.04 8.13 4.87
N VAL A 32 1.35 8.28 5.99
CA VAL A 32 0.92 9.60 6.46
C VAL A 32 2.15 10.41 6.85
N ARG A 33 2.26 11.62 6.29
CA ARG A 33 3.36 12.55 6.53
C ARG A 33 2.98 13.61 7.57
N THR A 34 1.72 14.05 7.53
CA THR A 34 1.20 15.04 8.46
C THR A 34 -0.24 14.66 8.78
N ASP A 35 -0.50 14.50 10.06
CA ASP A 35 -1.82 14.19 10.61
C ASP A 35 -2.61 15.50 10.78
N PRO A 36 -3.93 15.54 10.52
CA PRO A 36 -4.75 16.71 10.78
C PRO A 36 -4.84 16.95 12.30
N PRO A 37 -4.50 18.14 12.83
CA PRO A 37 -4.44 18.37 14.27
C PRO A 37 -5.81 18.34 14.99
N TYR A 38 -6.89 18.37 14.22
CA TYR A 38 -8.28 18.38 14.70
C TYR A 38 -9.00 17.04 14.51
N MET A 39 -8.32 16.02 13.98
CA MET A 39 -8.90 14.71 13.70
C MET A 39 -8.26 13.65 14.59
N THR A 40 -9.08 12.78 15.16
CA THR A 40 -8.59 11.62 15.91
C THR A 40 -8.14 10.50 14.96
N PHE A 41 -7.29 9.60 15.44
CA PHE A 41 -6.81 8.45 14.66
C PHE A 41 -7.97 7.56 14.17
N GLU A 42 -9.01 7.39 14.99
CA GLU A 42 -10.22 6.65 14.63
C GLU A 42 -10.99 7.32 13.49
N GLU A 43 -11.08 8.65 13.50
CA GLU A 43 -11.71 9.43 12.43
C GLU A 43 -10.89 9.39 11.14
N GLU A 44 -9.56 9.48 11.22
CA GLU A 44 -8.67 9.31 10.06
C GLU A 44 -8.89 7.94 9.42
N ARG A 45 -8.84 6.87 10.23
CA ARG A 45 -9.09 5.51 9.78
C ARG A 45 -10.48 5.37 9.16
N GLY A 46 -11.49 5.97 9.77
CA GLY A 46 -12.87 5.96 9.26
C GLY A 46 -13.00 6.65 7.91
N ASN A 47 -12.46 7.87 7.79
CA ASN A 47 -12.47 8.66 6.56
C ASN A 47 -11.74 7.95 5.41
N TRP A 48 -10.56 7.36 5.69
CA TRP A 48 -9.83 6.58 4.70
C TRP A 48 -10.63 5.36 4.25
N THR A 49 -11.16 4.58 5.21
CA THR A 49 -11.90 3.34 4.94
C THR A 49 -13.13 3.59 4.08
N VAL A 50 -13.99 4.51 4.51
CA VAL A 50 -15.25 4.85 3.79
C VAL A 50 -14.96 5.38 2.39
N THR A 51 -13.93 6.22 2.25
CA THR A 51 -13.53 6.75 0.94
C THR A 51 -12.99 5.65 0.03
N CYS A 52 -12.17 4.74 0.57
CA CYS A 52 -11.66 3.59 -0.18
C CYS A 52 -12.79 2.68 -0.65
N GLU A 53 -13.74 2.33 0.23
CA GLU A 53 -14.92 1.54 -0.12
C GLU A 53 -15.78 2.23 -1.19
N THR A 54 -15.93 3.56 -1.12
CA THR A 54 -16.68 4.34 -2.11
C THR A 54 -15.98 4.34 -3.48
N VAL A 55 -14.65 4.45 -3.49
CA VAL A 55 -13.85 4.49 -4.72
C VAL A 55 -13.75 3.13 -5.39
N VAL A 56 -13.55 2.07 -4.61
CA VAL A 56 -13.31 0.71 -5.11
C VAL A 56 -14.62 -0.07 -5.29
N GLY A 57 -15.57 0.12 -4.39
CA GLY A 57 -16.84 -0.59 -4.37
C GLY A 57 -16.71 -2.03 -3.87
N TYR A 58 -17.32 -2.96 -4.59
CA TYR A 58 -17.31 -4.38 -4.25
C TYR A 58 -15.87 -4.90 -4.13
N LYS A 59 -15.56 -5.63 -3.05
CA LYS A 59 -14.25 -6.27 -2.81
C LYS A 59 -13.08 -5.29 -2.69
N ALA A 60 -13.36 -4.09 -2.19
CA ALA A 60 -12.35 -3.23 -1.62
C ALA A 60 -11.55 -3.95 -0.53
N PHE A 61 -10.26 -3.64 -0.45
CA PHE A 61 -9.43 -3.92 0.70
C PHE A 61 -8.63 -2.70 1.08
N TRP A 62 -8.42 -2.55 2.37
CA TRP A 62 -7.54 -1.57 2.97
C TRP A 62 -6.75 -2.28 4.05
N SER A 63 -5.55 -1.80 4.36
CA SER A 63 -4.87 -2.25 5.58
C SER A 63 -5.68 -1.69 6.73
N GLU A 64 -5.67 -2.41 7.86
CA GLU A 64 -5.86 -1.74 9.13
C GLU A 64 -4.87 -0.55 9.12
N TYR A 65 -5.43 0.65 9.21
CA TYR A 65 -4.68 1.89 9.33
C TYR A 65 -3.73 1.68 10.51
N ALA A 66 -2.45 1.44 10.22
CA ALA A 66 -1.53 0.82 11.19
C ALA A 66 -0.44 1.80 11.56
N TYR A 67 -0.41 2.17 12.84
CA TYR A 67 0.70 2.92 13.40
C TYR A 67 1.90 2.00 13.62
N HIS A 68 3.01 2.29 12.96
CA HIS A 68 4.25 1.55 13.12
C HIS A 68 5.17 2.29 14.11
N ALA A 69 5.34 1.73 15.31
CA ALA A 69 6.06 2.38 16.41
C ALA A 69 7.52 2.73 16.08
N ASN A 70 8.20 1.89 15.30
CA ASN A 70 9.60 2.13 14.90
C ASN A 70 9.74 3.33 13.96
N ASP A 71 8.78 3.52 13.05
CA ASP A 71 8.81 4.60 12.07
C ASP A 71 8.06 5.85 12.55
N LYS A 72 7.40 5.73 13.71
CA LYS A 72 6.47 6.71 14.29
C LYS A 72 5.53 7.29 13.24
N ALA A 73 4.92 6.41 12.45
CA ALA A 73 4.11 6.80 11.32
C ALA A 73 2.96 5.84 11.07
N THR A 74 1.90 6.39 10.51
CA THR A 74 0.73 5.63 10.12
C THR A 74 0.81 5.25 8.66
N TYR A 75 0.46 4.00 8.37
CA TYR A 75 0.42 3.47 7.01
C TYR A 75 -1.00 3.05 6.63
N CYS A 76 -1.36 3.33 5.38
CA CYS A 76 -2.65 3.03 4.80
C CYS A 76 -2.49 2.49 3.39
N LEU A 77 -3.46 1.71 2.93
CA LEU A 77 -3.52 1.23 1.56
C LEU A 77 -4.98 1.13 1.13
N CYS A 78 -5.21 1.19 -0.17
CA CYS A 78 -6.53 1.02 -0.76
C CYS A 78 -6.40 0.28 -2.08
N GLY A 79 -7.07 -0.85 -2.21
CA GLY A 79 -6.97 -1.70 -3.40
C GLY A 79 -8.19 -2.58 -3.61
N HIS A 80 -8.20 -3.29 -4.74
CA HIS A 80 -9.26 -4.25 -5.07
C HIS A 80 -8.74 -5.69 -5.09
N TYR A 81 -9.40 -6.60 -4.37
CA TYR A 81 -8.87 -7.94 -4.05
C TYR A 81 -8.51 -8.78 -5.27
N TYR A 82 -9.28 -8.68 -6.36
CA TYR A 82 -9.10 -9.55 -7.52
C TYR A 82 -8.17 -8.96 -8.58
N THR A 83 -8.06 -7.64 -8.65
CA THR A 83 -7.31 -6.96 -9.71
C THR A 83 -5.98 -6.40 -9.20
N ASN A 84 -5.80 -6.30 -7.87
CA ASN A 84 -4.65 -5.69 -7.21
C ASN A 84 -4.33 -4.27 -7.75
N VAL A 85 -5.35 -3.55 -8.20
CA VAL A 85 -5.22 -2.14 -8.60
C VAL A 85 -5.11 -1.29 -7.35
N ASP A 86 -4.13 -0.37 -7.34
CA ASP A 86 -3.99 0.65 -6.30
C ASP A 86 -4.99 1.79 -6.53
N TYR A 87 -5.72 2.14 -5.47
CA TYR A 87 -6.64 3.27 -5.47
C TYR A 87 -6.25 4.33 -4.43
N GLY A 88 -5.13 4.16 -3.73
CA GLY A 88 -4.73 5.06 -2.65
C GLY A 88 -4.55 6.52 -3.10
N GLN A 89 -3.93 6.77 -4.26
CA GLN A 89 -3.83 8.13 -4.79
C GLN A 89 -5.22 8.77 -5.00
N ARG A 90 -6.18 8.01 -5.54
CA ARG A 90 -7.54 8.53 -5.78
C ARG A 90 -8.28 8.81 -4.47
N VAL A 91 -8.04 8.02 -3.43
CA VAL A 91 -8.54 8.30 -2.08
C VAL A 91 -7.94 9.59 -1.53
N ILE A 92 -6.62 9.78 -1.68
CA ILE A 92 -5.93 11.02 -1.29
C ILE A 92 -6.51 12.22 -2.02
N ASP A 93 -6.70 12.13 -3.33
CA ASP A 93 -7.25 13.24 -4.15
C ASP A 93 -8.66 13.67 -3.71
N ILE A 94 -9.46 12.74 -3.13
CA ILE A 94 -10.79 13.03 -2.58
C ILE A 94 -10.73 13.62 -1.17
N LEU A 95 -9.78 13.18 -0.35
CA LEU A 95 -9.63 13.61 1.04
C LEU A 95 -8.90 14.95 1.17
N GLN A 96 -7.90 15.20 0.33
CA GLN A 96 -7.04 16.40 0.40
C GLN A 96 -7.83 17.73 0.37
N PRO A 97 -8.88 17.91 -0.45
CA PRO A 97 -9.65 19.15 -0.44
C PRO A 97 -10.46 19.37 0.83
N LYS A 98 -10.80 18.28 1.55
CA LYS A 98 -11.57 18.34 2.81
C LYS A 98 -10.66 18.52 4.02
N PHE A 99 -9.45 17.94 3.95
CA PHE A 99 -8.47 17.91 5.03
C PHE A 99 -7.09 18.31 4.48
N PRO A 100 -6.84 19.60 4.20
CA PRO A 100 -5.63 20.05 3.52
C PRO A 100 -4.33 19.75 4.27
N GLU A 101 -4.39 19.64 5.60
CA GLU A 101 -3.25 19.30 6.46
C GLU A 101 -2.91 17.80 6.41
N TRP A 102 -3.87 16.96 6.01
CA TRP A 102 -3.64 15.53 5.87
C TRP A 102 -2.80 15.27 4.63
N THR A 103 -1.54 14.91 4.81
CA THR A 103 -0.63 14.70 3.67
C THR A 103 -0.03 13.31 3.70
N PHE A 104 0.27 12.80 2.51
CA PHE A 104 0.70 11.42 2.31
C PHE A 104 1.90 11.36 1.38
N ASN A 105 2.75 10.36 1.59
CA ASN A 105 3.80 9.97 0.65
C ASN A 105 3.63 8.51 0.28
N ARG A 106 3.94 8.17 -0.97
CA ARG A 106 4.10 6.76 -1.34
C ARG A 106 5.26 6.16 -0.55
N ALA A 107 5.03 5.07 0.17
CA ALA A 107 6.10 4.37 0.85
C ALA A 107 7.02 3.68 -0.19
N PRO A 108 8.34 3.65 0.02
CA PRO A 108 9.27 2.95 -0.88
C PRO A 108 9.11 1.42 -0.82
N ILE A 109 8.28 0.92 0.10
CA ILE A 109 7.98 -0.49 0.30
C ILE A 109 6.57 -0.74 -0.27
N SER A 110 6.46 -1.67 -1.22
CA SER A 110 5.14 -2.19 -1.62
C SER A 110 4.53 -2.94 -0.44
N ALA A 111 3.24 -2.73 -0.16
CA ALA A 111 2.59 -3.45 0.91
C ALA A 111 2.75 -4.97 0.68
N PRO A 112 3.05 -5.78 1.71
CA PRO A 112 2.88 -7.22 1.57
C PRO A 112 1.45 -7.49 1.12
N LEU A 113 1.25 -8.46 0.22
CA LEU A 113 -0.08 -8.89 -0.23
C LEU A 113 -1.00 -8.94 0.99
N PRO A 114 -2.18 -8.30 0.96
CA PRO A 114 -3.07 -8.28 2.10
C PRO A 114 -3.30 -9.73 2.54
N LYS A 115 -2.85 -10.08 3.75
CA LYS A 115 -3.37 -11.26 4.44
C LYS A 115 -4.87 -11.01 4.50
N LYS A 116 -5.68 -11.87 3.85
CA LYS A 116 -7.15 -11.75 3.76
C LYS A 116 -7.68 -10.91 4.94
N GLY A 117 -8.01 -9.65 4.66
CA GLY A 117 -8.70 -8.82 5.63
C GLY A 117 -10.03 -9.47 6.00
N PRO A 118 -10.63 -9.10 7.13
CA PRO A 118 -11.92 -9.62 7.52
C PRO A 118 -12.90 -9.44 6.35
N ARG A 119 -13.57 -10.54 5.97
CA ARG A 119 -14.66 -10.45 4.99
C ARG A 119 -15.69 -9.46 5.56
N PRO A 120 -16.20 -8.50 4.77
CA PRO A 120 -17.42 -7.82 5.16
C PRO A 120 -18.50 -8.91 5.30
N GLY A 121 -19.01 -9.11 6.52
CA GLY A 121 -20.07 -10.09 6.81
C GLY A 121 -19.70 -11.32 7.64
N LYS A 122 -18.60 -11.32 8.39
CA LYS A 122 -18.47 -12.22 9.56
C LYS A 122 -17.99 -11.44 10.77
N ALA A 123 -18.92 -10.72 11.39
CA ALA A 123 -18.91 -10.50 12.84
C ALA A 123 -19.55 -11.72 13.52
#